data_AF-A0A2V8AZN6-F1
#
_entry.id   AF-A0A2V8AZN6-F1
#
_cell.length_a   1.000
_cell.length_b   1.000
_cell.length_c   1.000
_cell.angle_alpha   90.00
_cell.angle_beta   90.00
_cell.angle_gamma   90.00
#
_symmetry.space_group_name_H-M   'P 1'
#
loop_
_entity.id
_entity.type
_entity.pdbx_description
1 polymer ?
#
loop_
_entity_poly.entity_id
_entity_poly.type
_entity_poly.pdbx_seq_one_letter_code
_entity_poly.pdbx_strand_id
1 'polypeptide(L)'
;MPDYDFVFVLELSSNHQYDKMLTGLVAGLLGSVGFDGTAIAGVAGDVCRAFGDDGRKGGRCELRFRVVGAVLKVSITQEGVAGWEMTRPLPDGS
;
A
#
# COMPACT_ATOMS: atom_id res chain seq x y z
N MET A 1 20.48 1.69 1.66
CA MET A 1 19.33 0.92 2.16
C MET A 1 19.16 -0.30 1.26
N PRO A 2 18.86 -1.49 1.79
CA PRO A 2 18.48 -2.63 0.96
C PRO A 2 17.21 -2.31 0.15
N ASP A 3 17.19 -2.76 -1.10
CA ASP A 3 15.99 -2.68 -1.94
C ASP A 3 15.04 -3.80 -1.52
N TYR A 4 13.77 -3.44 -1.31
CA TYR A 4 12.71 -4.39 -0.95
C TYR A 4 11.62 -4.38 -2.01
N ASP A 5 11.04 -5.55 -2.28
CA ASP A 5 9.94 -5.71 -3.21
C ASP A 5 8.94 -6.70 -2.64
N PHE A 6 7.79 -6.18 -2.21
CA PHE A 6 6.72 -6.97 -1.61
C PHE A 6 5.49 -6.89 -2.50
N VAL A 7 4.96 -8.04 -2.89
CA VAL A 7 3.77 -8.15 -3.74
C VAL A 7 2.71 -8.95 -2.99
N PHE A 8 1.52 -8.36 -2.87
CA PHE A 8 0.36 -8.97 -2.25
C PHE A 8 -0.76 -9.07 -3.27
N VAL A 9 -1.24 -10.28 -3.50
CA VAL A 9 -2.48 -10.50 -4.25
C VAL A 9 -3.61 -10.60 -3.25
N LEU A 10 -4.56 -9.67 -3.32
CA LEU A 10 -5.71 -9.61 -2.44
C LEU A 10 -6.97 -9.99 -3.22
N GLU A 11 -7.78 -10.86 -2.64
CA GLU A 11 -9.15 -11.12 -3.10
C GLU A 11 -10.10 -10.32 -2.21
N LEU A 12 -10.63 -9.22 -2.74
CA LEU A 12 -11.48 -8.31 -1.98
C LEU A 12 -12.95 -8.67 -2.17
N SER A 13 -13.69 -8.76 -1.07
CA SER A 13 -15.15 -8.82 -1.16
C SER A 13 -15.71 -7.47 -1.60
N SER A 14 -16.85 -7.46 -2.27
CA SER A 14 -17.56 -6.21 -2.62
C SER A 14 -18.07 -5.43 -1.40
N ASN A 15 -18.04 -6.02 -0.20
CA ASN A 15 -18.26 -5.30 1.05
C ASN A 15 -17.01 -4.47 1.39
N HIS A 16 -17.17 -3.15 1.40
CA HIS A 16 -16.11 -2.14 1.54
C HIS A 16 -15.55 -2.03 2.97
N GLN A 17 -15.33 -3.16 3.64
CA GLN A 17 -14.83 -3.21 5.03
C GLN A 17 -13.39 -3.72 5.12
N TYR A 18 -12.57 -3.40 4.12
CA TYR A 18 -11.17 -3.84 4.05
C TYR A 18 -10.19 -2.88 4.73
N ASP A 19 -10.61 -1.69 5.15
CA ASP A 19 -9.73 -0.65 5.71
C ASP A 19 -8.88 -1.14 6.89
N LYS A 20 -9.47 -1.92 7.80
CA LYS A 20 -8.74 -2.48 8.96
C LYS A 20 -7.66 -3.47 8.52
N MET A 21 -7.97 -4.32 7.55
CA MET A 21 -7.03 -5.28 7.00
C MET A 21 -5.90 -4.55 6.25
N LEU A 22 -6.23 -3.58 5.39
CA LEU A 22 -5.24 -2.80 4.64
C LEU A 22 -4.34 -1.99 5.58
N THR A 23 -4.92 -1.32 6.58
CA THR A 23 -4.17 -0.59 7.60
C THR A 23 -3.22 -1.52 8.37
N GLY A 24 -3.69 -2.70 8.77
CA GLY A 24 -2.86 -3.70 9.45
C GLY A 24 -1.74 -4.23 8.57
N LEU A 25 -2.01 -4.51 7.30
CA LEU A 25 -1.03 -4.97 6.31
C LEU A 25 0.06 -3.91 6.11
N VAL A 26 -0.33 -2.66 5.86
CA VAL A 26 0.61 -1.55 5.67
C VAL A 26 1.45 -1.34 6.92
N ALA A 27 0.84 -1.34 8.11
CA ALA A 27 1.55 -1.16 9.37
C ALA A 27 2.55 -2.28 9.66
N GLY A 28 2.16 -3.54 9.46
CA GLY A 28 3.05 -4.69 9.66
C GLY A 28 4.23 -4.66 8.69
N LEU A 29 3.98 -4.38 7.41
CA LEU A 29 5.02 -4.33 6.39
C LEU A 29 5.98 -3.16 6.63
N LEU A 30 5.47 -1.93 6.72
CA LEU A 30 6.30 -0.74 6.85
C LEU A 30 7.00 -0.68 8.21
N GLY A 31 6.38 -1.21 9.27
CA GLY A 31 7.05 -1.40 10.56
C GLY A 31 8.24 -2.35 10.48
N SER A 32 8.15 -3.42 9.69
CA SER A 32 9.26 -4.37 9.52
C SER A 32 10.46 -3.79 8.75
N VAL A 33 10.24 -2.75 7.94
CA VAL A 33 11.29 -2.02 7.20
C VAL A 33 11.71 -0.72 7.90
N GLY A 34 11.24 -0.47 9.12
CA GLY A 34 11.72 0.59 10.00
C GLY A 34 11.04 1.96 9.85
N PHE A 35 9.86 2.04 9.24
CA PHE A 35 9.11 3.30 9.22
C PHE A 35 8.53 3.64 10.59
N ASP A 36 8.45 4.92 10.90
CA ASP A 36 7.73 5.41 12.08
C ASP A 36 6.20 5.35 11.91
N GLY A 37 5.49 5.42 13.04
CA GLY A 37 4.03 5.32 13.06
C GLY A 37 3.29 6.42 12.29
N THR A 38 3.87 7.61 12.14
CA THR A 38 3.27 8.73 11.39
C THR A 38 3.37 8.47 9.88
N ALA A 39 4.55 8.05 9.43
CA ALA A 39 4.76 7.68 8.03
C ALA A 39 3.90 6.47 7.64
N ILE A 40 3.78 5.48 8.54
CA ILE A 40 2.89 4.33 8.37
C ILE A 40 1.43 4.77 8.22
N ALA A 41 0.93 5.62 9.12
CA ALA A 41 -0.45 6.09 9.07
C ALA A 41 -0.76 6.86 7.78
N GLY A 42 0.19 7.67 7.29
CA GLY A 42 0.07 8.38 6.02
C GLY A 42 -0.07 7.44 4.83
N VAL A 43 0.82 6.44 4.72
CA VAL A 43 0.74 5.45 3.62
C VAL A 43 -0.52 4.59 3.71
N ALA A 44 -0.92 4.19 4.92
CA ALA A 44 -2.14 3.42 5.13
C ALA A 44 -3.39 4.19 4.66
N GLY A 45 -3.45 5.50 4.96
CA GLY A 45 -4.52 6.38 4.49
C GLY A 45 -4.56 6.50 2.97
N ASP A 46 -3.40 6.70 2.32
CA ASP A 46 -3.30 6.78 0.86
C ASP A 46 -3.78 5.48 0.19
N VAL A 47 -3.35 4.32 0.72
CA VAL A 47 -3.77 3.01 0.22
C VAL A 47 -5.28 2.79 0.39
N CYS A 48 -5.83 3.05 1.59
CA CYS A 48 -7.27 2.89 1.83
C CYS A 48 -8.09 3.80 0.91
N ARG A 49 -7.64 5.05 0.73
CA ARG A 49 -8.28 6.00 -0.19
C ARG A 49 -8.23 5.51 -1.64
N ALA A 50 -7.11 4.97 -2.10
CA ALA A 50 -7.01 4.42 -3.44
C ALA A 50 -8.01 3.28 -3.66
N PHE A 51 -8.22 2.40 -2.67
CA PHE A 51 -9.25 1.37 -2.77
C PHE A 51 -10.68 1.93 -2.77
N GLY A 52 -10.94 3.03 -2.06
CA GLY A 52 -12.26 3.67 -1.98
C GLY A 52 -12.64 4.55 -3.17
N ASP A 53 -11.73 5.40 -3.66
CA ASP A 53 -12.04 6.48 -4.63
C ASP A 53 -12.00 6.00 -6.10
N ASP A 54 -11.19 5.00 -6.44
CA ASP A 54 -10.95 4.58 -7.85
C ASP A 54 -11.97 3.56 -8.38
N GLY A 55 -13.08 3.34 -7.67
CA GLY A 55 -14.12 2.40 -8.12
C GLY A 55 -13.71 0.93 -8.09
N ARG A 56 -12.66 0.57 -7.31
CA ARG A 56 -12.22 -0.81 -7.06
C ARG A 56 -13.27 -1.55 -6.24
N LYS A 57 -14.23 -2.18 -6.92
CA LYS A 57 -15.38 -2.87 -6.30
C LYS A 57 -15.12 -4.37 -6.16
N GLY A 58 -14.37 -4.74 -5.13
CA GLY A 58 -14.06 -6.15 -4.87
C GLY A 58 -13.31 -6.83 -6.04
N GLY A 59 -13.10 -8.13 -5.93
CA GLY A 59 -12.33 -8.92 -6.88
C GLY A 59 -10.82 -8.91 -6.57
N ARG A 60 -10.07 -9.49 -7.51
CA ARG A 60 -8.63 -9.68 -7.39
C ARG A 60 -7.87 -8.39 -7.70
N CYS A 61 -7.03 -7.97 -6.78
CA CYS A 61 -6.10 -6.85 -6.99
C CYS A 61 -4.69 -7.23 -6.54
N GLU A 62 -3.69 -6.61 -7.16
CA GLU A 62 -2.30 -6.67 -6.73
C GLU A 62 -1.93 -5.36 -6.05
N LEU A 63 -1.38 -5.45 -4.84
CA LEU A 63 -0.81 -4.36 -4.08
C LEU A 63 0.69 -4.61 -3.94
N ARG A 64 1.50 -3.72 -4.50
CA ARG A 64 2.96 -3.83 -4.51
C ARG A 64 3.59 -2.69 -3.75
N PHE A 65 4.54 -3.01 -2.87
CA PHE A 65 5.41 -2.06 -2.18
C PHE A 65 6.84 -2.29 -2.63
N ARG A 66 7.47 -1.26 -3.18
CA ARG A 66 8.84 -1.34 -3.66
C ARG A 66 9.68 -0.24 -3.05
N VAL A 67 10.71 -0.61 -2.31
CA VAL A 67 11.72 0.30 -1.81
C VAL A 67 12.89 0.28 -2.78
N VAL A 68 13.21 1.43 -3.36
CA VAL A 68 14.37 1.62 -4.26
C VAL A 68 15.18 2.80 -3.75
N GLY A 69 16.37 2.53 -3.20
CA GLY A 69 17.19 3.56 -2.57
C GLY A 69 16.49 4.19 -1.35
N ALA A 70 16.16 5.49 -1.44
CA ALA A 70 15.47 6.26 -0.39
C ALA A 70 14.00 6.54 -0.73
N VAL A 71 13.39 5.72 -1.58
CA VAL A 71 12.03 5.95 -2.09
C VAL A 71 11.17 4.70 -1.92
N LEU A 72 9.99 4.87 -1.34
CA LEU A 72 8.90 3.90 -1.37
C LEU A 72 7.99 4.19 -2.56
N LYS A 73 7.77 3.18 -3.39
CA LYS A 73 6.73 3.15 -4.41
C LYS A 73 5.65 2.19 -3.97
N VAL A 74 4.40 2.59 -4.08
CA VAL A 74 3.24 1.72 -3.85
C VAL A 74 2.38 1.75 -5.08
N SER A 75 2.00 0.59 -5.60
CA SER A 75 1.07 0.48 -6.72
C SER A 75 -0.05 -0.49 -6.42
N ILE A 76 -1.22 -0.18 -6.96
CA ILE A 76 -2.42 -1.02 -6.91
C ILE A 76 -2.86 -1.25 -8.34
N THR A 77 -2.94 -2.52 -8.75
CA THR A 77 -3.47 -2.91 -10.05
C THR A 77 -4.65 -3.85 -9.89
N GLN A 78 -5.65 -3.68 -10.75
CA GLN A 78 -6.83 -4.53 -10.81
C GLN A 78 -7.27 -4.61 -12.27
N GLU A 79 -7.66 -5.79 -12.74
CA GLU A 79 -8.12 -5.98 -14.11
C GLU A 79 -9.35 -5.11 -14.40
N GLY A 80 -9.34 -4.39 -15.52
CA GLY A 80 -10.43 -3.51 -15.94
C GLY A 80 -10.54 -2.19 -15.17
N VAL A 81 -9.64 -1.92 -14.22
CA VAL A 81 -9.59 -0.66 -13.46
C VAL A 81 -8.26 0.04 -13.76
N ALA A 82 -8.28 1.38 -13.85
CA ALA A 82 -7.05 2.15 -13.96
C ALA A 82 -6.13 1.84 -12.77
N GLY A 83 -4.85 1.58 -13.07
CA GLY A 83 -3.84 1.37 -12.03
C GLY A 83 -3.63 2.66 -11.23
N TRP A 84 -3.33 2.49 -9.94
CA TRP A 84 -2.95 3.60 -9.07
C TRP A 84 -1.51 3.41 -8.62
N GLU A 85 -0.78 4.51 -8.50
CA GLU A 85 0.59 4.52 -8.01
C GLU A 85 0.82 5.75 -7.14
N MET A 86 1.58 5.59 -6.06
CA MET A 86 2.16 6.67 -5.29
C MET A 86 3.65 6.46 -5.11
N THR A 87 4.36 7.57 -4.91
CA THR A 87 5.78 7.57 -4.56
C THR A 87 5.98 8.48 -3.35
N ARG A 88 6.70 8.01 -2.34
CA ARG A 88 7.09 8.82 -1.17
C ARG A 88 8.57 8.62 -0.85
N PRO A 89 9.27 9.68 -0.40
CA PRO A 89 10.58 9.52 0.20
C PRO A 89 10.44 8.66 1.47
N LEU A 90 11.45 7.84 1.72
CA LEU A 90 11.60 7.15 3.00
C LEU A 90 11.96 8.21 4.05
N PRO A 91 11.44 8.11 5.28
CA PRO A 91 11.95 8.95 6.36
C PRO A 91 13.44 8.69 6.52
N ASP A 92 14.23 9.77 6.55
CA ASP A 92 15.65 9.70 6.86
C ASP A 92 15.75 9.15 8.28
N GLY A 93 16.12 7.86 8.41
CA GLY A 93 16.27 7.21 9.72
C GLY A 93 17.17 8.06 10.61
N SER A 94 16.56 8.77 11.55
CA SER A 94 17.21 9.68 12.49
C SER A 94 17.43 8.98 13.81
#